data_AF-A0A8H6I898-F1
#
_entry.id   AF-A0A8H6I898-F1
#
_cell.length_a   1.000
_cell.length_b   1.000
_cell.length_c   1.000
_cell.angle_alpha   90.00
_cell.angle_beta   90.00
_cell.angle_gamma   90.00
#
_symmetry.space_group_name_H-M   'P 1'
#
loop_
_entity.id
_entity.type
_entity.pdbx_description
1 polymer ?
#
loop_
_entity_poly.entity_id
_entity_poly.type
_entity_poly.pdbx_seq_one_letter_code
_entity_poly.pdbx_strand_id
1 'polypeptide(L)' 'MDPPLNPPVRIVPVSSTPLSSKAAEKQLAAFVEDFQVRGAAAAGGNGAATVQLKKLKDALHDERKKNKSD' A
#
# COMPACT_ATOMS: atom_id res chain seq x y z
N MET A 1 -6.37 -8.11 37.19
CA MET A 1 -6.82 -7.57 35.90
C MET A 1 -6.95 -8.75 34.96
N ASP A 2 -8.17 -9.06 34.53
CA ASP A 2 -8.40 -10.22 33.65
C ASP A 2 -7.97 -9.90 32.21
N PRO A 3 -7.28 -10.81 31.52
CA PRO A 3 -6.88 -10.60 30.14
C PRO A 3 -8.10 -10.57 29.19
N PRO A 4 -8.03 -9.81 28.08
CA PRO A 4 -9.13 -9.73 27.13
C PRO A 4 -9.41 -11.10 26.51
N LEU A 5 -10.71 -11.46 26.43
CA LEU A 5 -11.19 -12.74 25.90
C LEU A 5 -10.72 -13.04 24.47
N ASN A 6 -10.45 -11.99 23.68
CA ASN A 6 -9.93 -12.07 22.32
C ASN A 6 -8.80 -11.05 22.17
N PRO A 7 -7.54 -11.39 22.51
CA PRO A 7 -6.43 -10.48 22.30
C PRO A 7 -6.26 -10.19 20.79
N PRO A 8 -5.83 -8.97 20.41
CA PRO A 8 -5.52 -8.67 19.02
C PRO A 8 -4.45 -9.61 18.46
N VAL A 9 -4.56 -9.92 17.17
CA VAL A 9 -3.56 -10.72 16.46
C VAL A 9 -2.20 -10.02 16.53
N ARG A 10 -1.17 -10.76 16.94
CA ARG A 10 0.21 -10.28 16.95
C ARG A 10 0.85 -10.55 15.60
N ILE A 11 1.29 -9.49 14.92
CA ILE A 11 2.04 -9.58 13.66
C ILE A 11 3.53 -9.45 14.00
N VAL A 12 4.33 -10.45 13.61
CA VAL A 12 5.80 -10.45 13.81
C VAL A 12 6.47 -10.53 12.43
N PRO A 13 7.42 -9.62 12.10
CA PRO A 13 8.11 -9.66 10.82
C PRO A 13 9.04 -10.88 10.76
N VAL A 14 8.94 -11.65 9.68
CA VAL A 14 9.84 -12.80 9.41
C VAL A 14 11.05 -12.39 8.58
N SER A 15 10.87 -11.43 7.67
CA SER A 15 11.93 -10.88 6.80
C SER A 15 11.52 -9.53 6.23
N SER A 16 12.49 -8.74 5.78
CA SER A 16 12.26 -7.50 5.03
C SER A 16 13.29 -7.37 3.90
N THR A 17 12.83 -7.10 2.70
CA THR A 17 13.68 -6.92 1.51
C THR A 17 13.34 -5.59 0.83
N PRO A 18 14.33 -4.73 0.55
CA PRO A 18 14.10 -3.48 -0.18
C PRO A 18 13.53 -3.73 -1.58
N LEU A 19 12.70 -2.80 -2.05
CA LEU A 19 12.14 -2.78 -3.40
C LEU A 19 12.68 -1.59 -4.18
N SER A 20 12.92 -1.78 -5.48
CA SER A 20 13.22 -0.66 -6.38
C SER A 20 11.95 0.16 -6.65
N SER A 21 12.10 1.46 -6.96
CA SER A 21 10.97 2.34 -7.27
C SER A 21 10.11 1.83 -8.44
N LYS A 22 10.74 1.16 -9.45
CA LYS A 22 10.03 0.51 -10.55
C LYS A 22 9.16 -0.67 -10.09
N ALA A 23 9.70 -1.51 -9.20
CA ALA A 23 8.94 -2.65 -8.68
C ALA A 23 7.81 -2.17 -7.75
N ALA A 24 8.10 -1.17 -6.90
CA ALA A 24 7.12 -0.54 -6.02
C ALA A 24 5.96 0.08 -6.81
N GLU A 25 6.23 0.86 -7.86
CA GLU A 25 5.18 1.48 -8.68
C GLU A 25 4.28 0.42 -9.33
N LYS A 26 4.87 -0.65 -9.90
CA LYS A 26 4.10 -1.73 -10.53
C LYS A 26 3.19 -2.44 -9.54
N GLN A 27 3.71 -2.79 -8.36
CA GLN A 27 2.93 -3.45 -7.32
C GLN A 27 1.82 -2.55 -6.78
N LEU A 28 2.11 -1.26 -6.58
CA LEU A 28 1.16 -0.29 -6.08
C LEU A 28 0.02 -0.04 -7.08
N ALA A 29 0.32 0.02 -8.38
CA ALA A 29 -0.70 0.15 -9.43
C ALA A 29 -1.66 -1.04 -9.43
N ALA A 30 -1.13 -2.27 -9.41
CA ALA A 30 -1.94 -3.49 -9.34
C ALA A 30 -2.77 -3.56 -8.06
N PHE A 31 -2.19 -3.17 -6.92
CA PHE A 31 -2.90 -3.12 -5.65
C PHE A 31 -4.07 -2.13 -5.68
N VAL A 32 -3.86 -0.91 -6.20
CA VAL A 32 -4.92 0.13 -6.22
C VAL A 32 -6.09 -0.28 -7.12
N GLU A 33 -5.83 -0.94 -8.25
CA GLU A 33 -6.86 -1.48 -9.13
C GLU A 33 -7.70 -2.53 -8.41
N ASP A 34 -7.05 -3.55 -7.84
CA ASP A 34 -7.68 -4.64 -7.10
C ASP A 34 -8.39 -4.14 -5.82
N PHE A 35 -7.82 -3.14 -5.15
CA PHE A 35 -8.41 -2.50 -3.98
C PHE A 35 -9.67 -1.70 -4.33
N GLN A 36 -9.74 -1.03 -5.48
CA GLN A 36 -10.96 -0.34 -5.90
C GLN A 36 -12.09 -1.33 -6.22
N VAL A 37 -11.76 -2.47 -6.84
CA VAL A 37 -12.72 -3.56 -7.09
C VAL A 37 -13.28 -4.10 -5.78
N ARG A 38 -12.42 -4.36 -4.78
CA ARG A 38 -12.86 -4.86 -3.45
C ARG A 38 -13.52 -3.80 -2.58
N GLY A 39 -13.06 -2.56 -2.64
CA GLY A 39 -13.57 -1.45 -1.85
C GLY A 39 -14.98 -1.03 -2.26
N ALA A 40 -15.40 -1.29 -3.50
CA ALA A 40 -16.79 -1.15 -3.91
C ALA A 40 -17.72 -2.18 -3.24
N ALA A 41 -17.20 -3.36 -2.86
CA ALA A 41 -17.96 -4.42 -2.20
C ALA A 41 -17.96 -4.32 -0.67
N ALA A 42 -16.93 -3.72 -0.07
CA ALA A 42 -16.83 -3.49 1.37
C ALA A 42 -17.33 -2.08 1.71
N ALA A 43 -18.59 -1.96 2.13
CA ALA A 43 -19.19 -0.72 2.63
C ALA A 43 -18.45 -0.18 3.87
N GLY A 44 -17.35 0.56 3.67
CA GLY A 44 -16.56 1.08 4.78
C GLY A 44 -15.25 1.77 4.38
N GLY A 45 -15.33 3.07 4.08
CA GLY A 45 -14.43 4.05 4.70
C GLY A 45 -12.93 4.12 4.36
N ASN A 46 -12.46 3.64 3.20
CA ASN A 46 -11.02 3.73 2.86
C ASN A 46 -10.64 4.81 1.83
N GLY A 47 -11.49 5.82 1.61
CA GLY A 47 -11.25 6.87 0.62
C GLY A 47 -9.93 7.64 0.82
N ALA A 48 -9.59 7.96 2.08
CA ALA A 48 -8.35 8.66 2.40
C ALA A 48 -7.10 7.82 2.09
N ALA A 49 -7.13 6.52 2.40
CA ALA A 49 -6.04 5.60 2.08
C ALA A 49 -5.80 5.50 0.57
N THR A 50 -6.87 5.40 -0.23
CA THR A 50 -6.77 5.39 -1.70
C THR A 50 -6.14 6.65 -2.26
N VAL A 51 -6.46 7.83 -1.70
CA VAL A 51 -5.83 9.11 -2.12
C VAL A 51 -4.33 9.10 -1.83
N GLN A 52 -3.92 8.61 -0.65
CA GLN A 52 -2.49 8.55 -0.31
C GLN A 52 -1.74 7.54 -1.19
N LEU A 53 -2.33 6.40 -1.50
CA LEU A 53 -1.74 5.41 -2.41
C LEU A 53 -1.60 5.96 -3.83
N LYS A 54 -2.56 6.76 -4.31
CA LYS A 54 -2.45 7.47 -5.59
C LYS A 54 -1.28 8.46 -5.59
N LYS A 55 -1.18 9.30 -4.56
CA LYS A 55 -0.06 10.25 -4.41
C LYS A 55 1.30 9.55 -4.38
N LEU A 56 1.40 8.41 -3.69
CA LEU A 56 2.63 7.64 -3.64
C LEU A 56 3.01 7.07 -5.02
N LYS A 57 2.03 6.56 -5.77
CA LYS A 57 2.25 6.08 -7.14
C LYS A 57 2.80 7.18 -8.04
N ASP A 58 2.22 8.37 -7.96
CA ASP A 58 2.64 9.52 -8.77
C ASP A 58 4.07 9.96 -8.39
N ALA A 59 4.39 10.00 -7.09
CA ALA A 59 5.74 10.31 -6.62
C ALA A 59 6.79 9.28 -7.07
N LEU A 60 6.48 7.98 -7.04
CA LEU A 60 7.38 6.92 -7.52
C LEU A 60 7.63 7.03 -9.03
N HIS A 61 6.62 7.41 -9.79
CA HIS A 61 6.74 7.63 -11.22
C HIS A 61 7.62 8.85 -11.54
N ASP A 62 7.46 9.94 -10.79
CA ASP A 62 8.28 11.15 -10.96
C ASP A 62 9.73 10.92 -10.57
N GLU A 63 9.98 10.18 -9.48
CA GLU A 63 11.34 9.73 -9.10
C GLU A 63 12.00 8.95 -10.25
N ARG A 64 11.27 8.00 -10.87
CA ARG A 64 11.80 7.24 -12.00
C ARG A 64 12.07 8.08 -13.24
N LYS A 65 11.28 9.12 -13.49
CA LYS A 65 11.51 10.05 -14.59
C LYS A 65 12.78 10.88 -14.35
N LYS A 66 12.95 11.39 -13.12
CA LYS A 66 14.13 12.15 -12.73
C LYS A 66 15.41 11.33 -12.83
N ASN A 67 15.38 10.08 -12.38
CA ASN A 67 16.53 9.17 -12.45
C ASN A 67 16.86 8.68 -13.88
N LYS A 68 16.08 9.05 -14.91
CA LYS A 68 16.37 8.78 -16.32
C LYS A 68 16.93 9.98 -17.08
N SER A 69 16.86 11.17 -16.48
CA SER A 69 17.34 12.44 -17.07
C SER A 69 18.71 12.87 -16.55
N ASP A 70 19.27 12.13 -15.60
CA ASP A 70 20.70 12.13 -15.23
C ASP A 70 21.40 10.94 -15.91
#